data_AF-A0A4R1ML34-F1
#
_entry.id   AF-A0A4R1ML34-F1
#
_cell.length_a   1.000
_cell.length_b   1.000
_cell.length_c   1.000
_cell.angle_alpha   90.00
_cell.angle_beta   90.00
_cell.angle_gamma   90.00
#
_symmetry.space_group_name_H-M   'P 1'
#
loop_
_entity.id
_entity.type
_entity.pdbx_description
1 polymer ?
#
loop_
_entity_poly.entity_id
_entity_poly.type
_entity_poly.pdbx_seq_one_letter_code
_entity_poly.pdbx_strand_id
1 'polypeptide(L)'
;MKKILIVAGSMFVIVGLLYIKIMNTNISNQIINYIDENGMDNNSCIFSMNDITRFEWDRMLIYQVGSSNIEISDALNVEYKDSVDLVSGIIFVKDSNIVYQEKIPYNPEKPDKLSLYVGSIFGEDNYATFTPSNAFFKGVKSVGTENVYYQIRPVNDSNNYGSLKSRE
;
A
#
# COMPACT_ATOMS: atom_id res chain seq x y z
N MET A 1 -2.12 37.28 32.18
CA MET A 1 -3.10 36.73 31.21
C MET A 1 -2.50 36.48 29.81
N LYS A 2 -1.86 37.46 29.13
CA LYS A 2 -1.25 37.27 27.80
C LYS A 2 -0.22 36.12 27.70
N LYS A 3 0.60 35.90 28.73
CA LYS A 3 1.61 34.81 28.75
C LYS A 3 1.00 33.40 28.77
N ILE A 4 -0.15 33.20 29.43
CA ILE A 4 -0.84 31.90 29.50
C ILE A 4 -1.50 31.57 28.15
N LEU A 5 -2.04 32.58 27.45
CA LEU A 5 -2.63 32.41 26.12
C LEU A 5 -1.59 31.99 25.07
N ILE A 6 -0.37 32.53 25.14
CA ILE A 6 0.74 32.17 24.24
C ILE A 6 1.22 30.74 24.52
N VAL A 7 1.30 30.34 25.79
CA VAL A 7 1.70 28.97 26.17
C VAL A 7 0.65 27.95 25.71
N ALA A 8 -0.65 28.22 25.91
CA ALA A 8 -1.72 27.34 25.43
C ALA A 8 -1.72 27.22 23.90
N GLY A 9 -1.59 28.34 23.17
CA GLY A 9 -1.48 28.34 21.71
C GLY A 9 -0.25 27.55 21.22
N SER A 10 0.90 27.71 21.88
CA SER A 10 2.12 26.96 21.55
C SER A 10 1.97 25.46 21.80
N MET A 11 1.24 25.06 22.84
CA MET A 11 0.98 23.65 23.16
C MET A 11 0.06 23.00 22.12
N PHE A 12 -0.98 23.69 21.66
CA PHE A 12 -1.83 23.19 20.56
C PHE A 12 -1.07 23.06 19.24
N VAL A 13 -0.16 23.99 18.93
CA VAL A 13 0.70 23.89 17.75
C VAL A 13 1.67 22.73 17.87
N ILE A 14 2.29 22.51 19.04
CA ILE A 14 3.20 21.38 19.27
C ILE A 14 2.45 20.04 19.20
N VAL A 15 1.26 19.93 19.80
CA VAL A 15 0.41 18.74 19.71
C VAL A 15 -0.04 18.50 18.26
N GLY A 16 -0.42 19.57 17.53
CA GLY A 16 -0.75 19.49 16.11
C GLY A 16 0.44 19.04 15.25
N LEU A 17 1.63 19.55 15.50
CA LEU A 17 2.86 19.15 14.81
C LEU A 17 3.27 17.71 15.15
N LEU A 18 3.07 17.27 16.40
CA LEU A 18 3.25 15.86 16.80
C LEU A 18 2.23 14.95 16.10
N TYR A 19 0.98 15.39 15.96
CA TYR A 19 -0.06 14.65 15.24
C TYR A 19 0.27 14.52 13.74
N ILE A 20 0.79 15.58 13.12
CA ILE A 20 1.25 15.55 11.72
C ILE A 20 2.43 14.58 11.54
N LYS A 21 3.36 14.53 12.51
CA LYS A 21 4.52 13.62 12.42
C LYS A 21 4.13 12.14 12.53
N ILE A 22 3.05 11.83 13.23
CA ILE A 22 2.47 10.46 13.32
C ILE A 22 1.86 10.02 11.98
N MET A 23 1.46 10.95 11.13
CA MET A 23 0.80 10.67 9.84
C MET A 23 1.78 10.49 8.66
N ASN A 24 3.09 10.69 8.86
CA ASN A 24 4.07 10.61 7.77
C ASN A 24 4.72 9.21 7.67
N THR A 25 3.90 8.17 7.73
CA THR A 25 4.37 6.79 7.50
C THR A 25 4.01 6.38 6.08
N ASN A 26 4.99 5.85 5.36
CA ASN A 26 4.81 5.25 4.05
C ASN A 26 3.64 4.25 4.04
N ILE A 27 2.88 4.18 2.95
CA ILE A 27 1.76 3.23 2.80
C ILE A 27 2.25 1.80 3.01
N SER A 28 3.45 1.46 2.56
CA SER A 28 4.08 0.15 2.84
C SER A 28 4.13 -0.19 4.34
N ASN A 29 4.57 0.75 5.18
CA ASN A 29 4.62 0.55 6.63
C ASN A 29 3.23 0.46 7.25
N GLN A 30 2.26 1.22 6.73
CA GLN A 30 0.87 1.15 7.20
C GLN A 30 0.24 -0.21 6.86
N ILE A 31 0.53 -0.75 5.68
CA ILE A 31 0.14 -2.11 5.27
C ILE A 31 0.79 -3.16 6.19
N ILE A 32 2.10 -3.06 6.43
CA ILE A 32 2.83 -3.99 7.31
C ILE A 32 2.22 -4.00 8.71
N ASN A 33 2.02 -2.81 9.30
CA ASN A 33 1.43 -2.69 10.63
C ASN A 33 0.02 -3.27 10.68
N TYR A 34 -0.80 -3.00 9.65
CA TYR A 34 -2.14 -3.56 9.56
C TYR A 34 -2.12 -5.09 9.53
N ILE A 35 -1.20 -5.69 8.77
CA ILE A 35 -1.04 -7.15 8.71
C ILE A 35 -0.59 -7.72 10.06
N ASP A 36 0.33 -7.05 10.76
CA ASP A 36 0.78 -7.47 12.09
C ASP A 36 -0.36 -7.43 13.12
N GLU A 37 -1.22 -6.42 13.05
CA GLU A 37 -2.34 -6.24 13.98
C GLU A 37 -3.51 -7.18 13.67
N ASN A 38 -3.79 -7.48 12.40
CA ASN A 38 -5.00 -8.20 11.98
C ASN A 38 -4.74 -9.64 11.50
N GLY A 39 -3.49 -10.07 11.37
CA GLY A 39 -3.10 -11.39 10.86
C GLY A 39 -2.94 -12.49 11.91
N MET A 40 -3.50 -12.34 13.11
CA MET A 40 -3.15 -13.14 14.30
C MET A 40 -3.33 -14.67 14.16
N ASP A 41 -4.32 -15.14 13.42
CA ASP A 41 -4.69 -16.57 13.42
C ASP A 41 -3.95 -17.42 12.38
N ASN A 42 -3.48 -16.81 11.29
CA ASN A 42 -2.87 -17.54 10.17
C ASN A 42 -1.76 -16.74 9.46
N ASN A 43 -1.22 -15.71 10.13
CA ASN A 43 -0.28 -14.76 9.56
C ASN A 43 -0.79 -14.11 8.26
N SER A 44 -2.11 -13.99 8.09
CA SER A 44 -2.70 -13.35 6.91
C SER A 44 -4.00 -12.65 7.25
N CYS A 45 -4.33 -11.63 6.48
CA CYS A 45 -5.58 -10.91 6.63
C CYS A 45 -6.08 -10.44 5.27
N ILE A 46 -7.39 -10.21 5.17
CA ILE A 46 -7.98 -9.48 4.05
C ILE A 46 -8.29 -8.07 4.54
N PHE A 47 -7.96 -7.07 3.73
CA PHE A 47 -8.22 -5.67 4.05
C PHE A 47 -8.59 -4.88 2.81
N SER A 48 -9.34 -3.80 2.99
CA SER A 48 -9.53 -2.79 1.95
C SER A 48 -8.39 -1.79 2.02
N MET A 49 -7.92 -1.29 0.88
CA MET A 49 -6.95 -0.19 0.89
C MET A 49 -7.52 1.07 1.58
N ASN A 50 -8.85 1.21 1.66
CA ASN A 50 -9.51 2.28 2.41
C ASN A 50 -9.24 2.20 3.92
N ASP A 51 -8.94 1.02 4.47
CA ASP A 51 -8.59 0.84 5.88
C ASP A 51 -7.18 1.36 6.18
N ILE A 52 -6.35 1.53 5.14
CA ILE A 52 -4.97 1.97 5.20
C ILE A 52 -4.85 3.47 4.87
N THR A 53 -5.54 3.92 3.82
CA THR A 53 -5.41 5.29 3.32
C THR A 53 -6.25 6.28 4.12
N ARG A 54 -5.65 7.41 4.52
CA ARG A 54 -6.35 8.52 5.21
C ARG A 54 -6.55 9.75 4.32
N PHE A 55 -6.55 9.56 3.02
CA PHE A 55 -6.73 10.60 2.00
C PHE A 55 -7.71 10.10 0.93
N GLU A 56 -8.31 11.03 0.20
CA GLU A 56 -9.23 10.70 -0.88
C GLU A 56 -8.47 10.32 -2.16
N TRP A 57 -8.95 9.31 -2.86
CA TRP A 57 -8.43 8.86 -4.15
C TRP A 57 -9.55 8.16 -4.93
N ASP A 58 -9.48 8.22 -6.26
CA ASP A 58 -10.46 7.59 -7.16
C ASP A 58 -9.88 6.37 -7.86
N ARG A 59 -8.55 6.37 -8.07
CA ARG A 59 -7.81 5.29 -8.71
C ARG A 59 -6.50 5.04 -7.99
N MET A 60 -6.15 3.77 -7.85
CA MET A 60 -4.87 3.29 -7.36
C MET A 60 -4.24 2.39 -8.44
N LEU A 61 -2.92 2.44 -8.56
CA LEU A 61 -2.15 1.53 -9.40
C LEU A 61 -1.02 0.91 -8.57
N ILE A 62 -0.88 -0.41 -8.67
CA ILE A 62 0.32 -1.13 -8.25
C ILE A 62 1.07 -1.50 -9.52
N TYR A 63 2.36 -1.19 -9.56
CA TYR A 63 3.24 -1.64 -10.63
C TYR A 63 4.42 -2.43 -10.07
N GLN A 64 4.86 -3.41 -10.83
CA GLN A 64 6.05 -4.21 -10.59
C GLN A 64 7.20 -3.76 -11.48
N VAL A 65 8.41 -4.22 -11.14
CA VAL A 65 9.60 -4.09 -11.99
C VAL A 65 9.27 -4.58 -13.40
N GLY A 66 9.57 -3.75 -14.40
CA GLY A 66 9.27 -4.05 -15.81
C GLY A 66 8.13 -3.21 -16.39
N SER A 67 7.35 -2.52 -15.55
CA SER A 67 6.35 -1.55 -16.02
C SER A 67 7.01 -0.32 -16.62
N SER A 68 6.45 0.21 -17.69
CA SER A 68 6.88 1.43 -18.36
C SER A 68 6.08 2.66 -17.92
N ASN A 69 6.67 3.85 -18.07
CA ASN A 69 5.97 5.11 -17.81
C ASN A 69 4.73 5.29 -18.69
N ILE A 70 4.74 4.76 -19.91
CA ILE A 70 3.60 4.80 -20.83
C ILE A 70 2.46 3.97 -20.27
N GLU A 71 2.70 2.72 -19.89
CA GLU A 71 1.69 1.85 -19.28
C GLU A 71 1.09 2.46 -18.01
N ILE A 72 1.94 3.01 -17.13
CA ILE A 72 1.48 3.68 -15.91
C ILE A 72 0.63 4.91 -16.25
N SER A 73 1.07 5.72 -17.22
CA SER A 73 0.36 6.94 -17.61
C SER A 73 -1.01 6.64 -18.21
N ASP A 74 -1.06 5.66 -19.11
CA ASP A 74 -2.29 5.22 -19.77
C ASP A 74 -3.27 4.60 -18.77
N ALA A 75 -2.78 3.75 -17.86
CA ALA A 75 -3.60 3.10 -16.85
C ALA A 75 -4.19 4.09 -15.82
N LEU A 76 -3.45 5.15 -15.50
CA LEU A 76 -3.90 6.20 -14.56
C LEU A 76 -4.64 7.35 -15.23
N ASN A 77 -4.54 7.49 -16.55
CA ASN A 77 -4.95 8.68 -17.30
C ASN A 77 -4.32 9.98 -16.73
N VAL A 78 -3.04 9.89 -16.34
CA VAL A 78 -2.23 10.99 -15.80
C VAL A 78 -0.81 10.82 -16.32
N GLU A 79 -0.14 11.91 -16.69
CA GLU A 79 1.25 11.83 -17.13
C GLU A 79 2.17 11.41 -15.97
N TYR A 80 2.90 10.31 -16.16
CA TYR A 80 3.89 9.80 -15.21
C TYR A 80 5.30 9.82 -15.81
N LYS A 81 6.22 10.55 -15.18
CA LYS A 81 7.58 10.83 -15.69
C LYS A 81 8.71 10.34 -14.79
N ASP A 82 8.35 9.73 -13.68
CA ASP A 82 9.29 9.28 -12.67
C ASP A 82 10.06 8.03 -13.15
N SER A 83 11.27 7.80 -12.60
CA SER A 83 12.01 6.57 -12.92
C SER A 83 11.28 5.33 -12.38
N VAL A 84 11.17 4.32 -13.25
CA VAL A 84 10.58 2.99 -13.01
C VAL A 84 11.61 1.84 -13.08
N ASP A 85 12.88 2.18 -13.30
CA ASP A 85 13.96 1.20 -13.40
C ASP A 85 14.20 0.52 -12.05
N LEU A 86 14.10 -0.81 -12.04
CA LEU A 86 14.34 -1.64 -10.84
C LEU A 86 13.51 -1.20 -9.62
N VAL A 87 12.31 -0.67 -9.83
CA VAL A 87 11.39 -0.29 -8.75
C VAL A 87 10.01 -0.88 -9.01
N SER A 88 9.38 -1.35 -7.95
CA SER A 88 7.92 -1.51 -7.88
C SER A 88 7.32 -0.29 -7.19
N GLY A 89 6.00 -0.14 -7.19
CA GLY A 89 5.40 0.97 -6.47
C GLY A 89 3.89 0.98 -6.42
N ILE A 90 3.39 1.93 -5.65
CA ILE A 90 1.97 2.20 -5.44
C ILE A 90 1.73 3.67 -5.76
N ILE A 91 0.77 3.96 -6.63
CA ILE A 91 0.37 5.32 -7.01
C ILE A 91 -1.12 5.48 -6.74
N PHE A 92 -1.50 6.61 -6.17
CA PHE A 92 -2.89 7.01 -5.97
C PHE A 92 -3.18 8.32 -6.71
N VAL A 93 -4.33 8.35 -7.38
CA VAL A 93 -4.81 9.47 -8.18
C VAL A 93 -6.18 9.90 -7.70
N LYS A 94 -6.39 11.22 -7.61
CA LYS A 94 -7.67 11.89 -7.35
C LYS A 94 -7.87 12.96 -8.42
N ASP A 95 -9.04 12.99 -9.06
CA ASP A 95 -9.36 14.01 -10.07
C ASP A 95 -8.24 14.24 -11.11
N SER A 96 -7.68 13.15 -11.64
CA SER A 96 -6.55 13.15 -12.59
C SER A 96 -5.24 13.79 -12.08
N ASN A 97 -5.04 13.85 -10.76
CA ASN A 97 -3.79 14.28 -10.14
C ASN A 97 -3.24 13.18 -9.23
N ILE A 98 -1.92 12.95 -9.28
CA ILE A 98 -1.25 12.05 -8.33
C ILE A 98 -1.29 12.71 -6.95
N VAL A 99 -1.98 12.06 -6.01
CA VAL A 99 -2.09 12.52 -4.61
C VAL A 99 -1.12 11.82 -3.67
N TYR A 100 -0.67 10.63 -4.05
CA TYR A 100 0.35 9.89 -3.32
C TYR A 100 1.09 8.94 -4.25
N GLN A 101 2.40 8.79 -4.02
CA GLN A 101 3.18 7.74 -4.65
C GLN A 101 4.24 7.21 -3.69
N GLU A 102 4.50 5.92 -3.76
CA GLU A 102 5.58 5.25 -3.05
C GLU A 102 6.30 4.27 -3.97
N LYS A 103 7.64 4.31 -3.93
CA LYS A 103 8.51 3.41 -4.68
C LYS A 103 9.14 2.41 -3.73
N ILE A 104 9.21 1.16 -4.17
CA ILE A 104 9.81 0.04 -3.48
C ILE A 104 10.96 -0.47 -4.36
N PRO A 105 12.21 -0.08 -4.06
CA PRO A 105 13.38 -0.52 -4.82
C PRO A 105 13.55 -2.04 -4.81
N TYR A 106 13.82 -2.60 -5.98
CA TYR A 106 14.22 -4.00 -6.09
C TYR A 106 15.69 -4.14 -5.71
N ASN A 107 15.95 -4.87 -4.62
CA ASN A 107 17.30 -5.22 -4.19
C ASN A 107 17.36 -6.72 -3.85
N PRO A 108 18.09 -7.54 -4.64
CA PRO A 108 18.17 -8.98 -4.40
C PRO A 108 18.99 -9.35 -3.17
N GLU A 109 19.92 -8.51 -2.72
CA GLU A 109 20.75 -8.75 -1.53
C GLU A 109 20.02 -8.36 -0.24
N LYS A 110 19.20 -7.31 -0.31
CA LYS A 110 18.41 -6.78 0.80
C LYS A 110 17.00 -6.46 0.33
N PRO A 111 16.16 -7.49 0.12
CA PRO A 111 14.79 -7.27 -0.32
C PRO A 111 14.03 -6.40 0.68
N ASP A 112 13.22 -5.50 0.16
CA ASP A 112 12.30 -4.72 0.98
C ASP A 112 11.35 -5.63 1.76
N LYS A 113 10.90 -5.15 2.91
CA LYS A 113 10.01 -5.93 3.78
C LYS A 113 8.67 -6.25 3.13
N LEU A 114 8.21 -5.43 2.18
CA LEU A 114 6.94 -5.58 1.50
C LEU A 114 7.13 -5.93 0.02
N SER A 115 6.56 -7.05 -0.40
CA SER A 115 6.44 -7.44 -1.80
C SER A 115 5.03 -7.14 -2.33
N LEU A 116 4.96 -6.50 -3.48
CA LEU A 116 3.71 -6.17 -4.17
C LEU A 116 3.47 -7.16 -5.32
N TYR A 117 2.34 -7.86 -5.30
CA TYR A 117 1.93 -8.73 -6.39
C TYR A 117 0.75 -8.15 -7.14
N VAL A 118 0.81 -8.16 -8.47
CA VAL A 118 -0.34 -7.94 -9.35
C VAL A 118 -0.84 -9.32 -9.81
N GLY A 119 -2.16 -9.55 -9.90
CA GLY A 119 -2.70 -10.86 -10.32
C GLY A 119 -2.37 -11.13 -11.80
N SER A 120 -2.21 -12.36 -12.32
CA SER A 120 -2.25 -13.71 -11.76
C SER A 120 -0.85 -14.35 -11.78
N ILE A 121 -0.70 -15.51 -11.12
CA ILE A 121 0.51 -16.36 -11.18
C ILE A 121 0.88 -16.79 -12.62
N PHE A 122 0.00 -16.51 -13.59
CA PHE A 122 0.08 -16.88 -15.00
C PHE A 122 -0.18 -15.70 -15.98
N GLY A 123 -0.21 -14.45 -15.50
CA GLY A 123 -0.50 -13.27 -16.33
C GLY A 123 0.75 -12.42 -16.57
N GLU A 124 0.92 -11.93 -17.79
CA GLU A 124 2.03 -11.08 -18.26
C GLU A 124 1.92 -9.60 -17.80
N ASP A 125 0.93 -9.28 -16.97
CA ASP A 125 0.65 -7.90 -16.58
C ASP A 125 1.61 -7.44 -15.49
N ASN A 126 2.40 -6.39 -15.78
CA ASN A 126 3.34 -5.80 -14.81
C ASN A 126 2.66 -4.80 -13.85
N TYR A 127 1.37 -4.49 -14.06
CA TYR A 127 0.63 -3.54 -13.23
C TYR A 127 -0.84 -3.97 -13.04
N ALA A 128 -1.48 -3.42 -12.01
CA ALA A 128 -2.92 -3.57 -11.80
C ALA A 128 -3.51 -2.26 -11.27
N THR A 129 -4.76 -1.98 -11.66
CA THR A 129 -5.49 -0.78 -11.22
C THR A 129 -6.70 -1.13 -10.36
N PHE A 130 -7.01 -0.24 -9.42
CA PHE A 130 -8.07 -0.41 -8.44
C PHE A 130 -8.82 0.90 -8.22
N THR A 131 -10.08 0.79 -7.81
CA THR A 131 -10.92 1.87 -7.27
C THR A 131 -11.14 1.63 -5.77
N PRO A 132 -11.61 2.64 -5.01
CA PRO A 132 -11.95 2.44 -3.59
C PRO A 132 -12.92 1.28 -3.34
N SER A 133 -13.76 0.97 -4.32
CA SER A 133 -14.75 -0.11 -4.22
C SER A 133 -14.21 -1.52 -4.48
N ASN A 134 -13.03 -1.68 -5.07
CA ASN A 134 -12.48 -3.01 -5.43
C ASN A 134 -11.04 -3.28 -4.94
N ALA A 135 -10.44 -2.32 -4.23
CA ALA A 135 -9.08 -2.41 -3.72
C ALA A 135 -8.96 -3.31 -2.48
N PHE A 136 -9.32 -4.59 -2.62
CA PHE A 136 -9.19 -5.59 -1.57
C PHE A 136 -7.94 -6.43 -1.77
N PHE A 137 -7.19 -6.61 -0.68
CA PHE A 137 -5.91 -7.30 -0.70
C PHE A 137 -5.85 -8.38 0.37
N LYS A 138 -5.23 -9.50 0.01
CA LYS A 138 -4.75 -10.48 0.98
C LYS A 138 -3.31 -10.14 1.34
N GLY A 139 -3.10 -9.70 2.57
CA GLY A 139 -1.80 -9.57 3.18
C GLY A 139 -1.34 -10.88 3.81
N VAL A 140 -0.06 -11.21 3.69
CA VAL A 140 0.55 -12.39 4.33
C VAL A 140 1.88 -11.98 4.95
N LYS A 141 2.10 -12.40 6.19
CA LYS A 141 3.35 -12.31 6.93
C LYS A 141 4.06 -13.66 6.87
N SER A 142 5.33 -13.64 6.47
CA SER A 142 6.19 -14.81 6.37
C SER A 142 7.38 -14.62 7.30
N VAL A 143 7.53 -15.53 8.27
CA VAL A 143 8.64 -15.51 9.22
C VAL A 143 9.74 -16.44 8.69
N GLY A 144 10.81 -15.85 8.16
CA GLY A 144 12.04 -16.56 7.80
C GLY A 144 12.93 -16.81 9.03
N THR A 145 14.09 -17.44 8.81
CA THR A 145 15.06 -17.74 9.89
C THR A 145 15.67 -16.49 10.51
N GLU A 146 15.91 -15.45 9.71
CA GLU A 146 16.57 -14.21 10.14
C GLU A 146 15.72 -12.95 9.96
N ASN A 147 14.70 -13.02 9.11
CA ASN A 147 13.92 -11.85 8.69
C ASN A 147 12.43 -12.17 8.59
N VAL A 148 11.61 -11.15 8.78
CA VAL A 148 10.15 -11.18 8.55
C VAL A 148 9.86 -10.43 7.27
N TYR A 149 9.08 -11.05 6.39
CA TYR A 149 8.66 -10.51 5.11
C TYR A 149 7.14 -10.43 5.03
N TYR A 150 6.65 -9.49 4.24
CA TYR A 150 5.25 -9.24 4.02
C TYR A 150 5.00 -9.24 2.52
N GLN A 151 3.82 -9.71 2.14
CA GLN A 151 3.36 -9.63 0.76
C GLN A 151 1.89 -9.25 0.73
N ILE A 152 1.51 -8.49 -0.29
CA ILE A 152 0.10 -8.27 -0.63
C ILE A 152 -0.18 -8.77 -2.02
N ARG A 153 -1.39 -9.29 -2.21
CA ARG A 153 -1.93 -9.64 -3.52
C ARG A 153 -3.40 -9.25 -3.60
N PRO A 154 -3.89 -8.80 -4.76
CA PRO A 154 -5.30 -8.55 -4.98
C PRO A 154 -6.13 -9.79 -4.66
N VAL A 155 -7.27 -9.59 -4.00
CA VAL A 155 -8.28 -10.63 -3.87
C VAL A 155 -9.08 -10.62 -5.16
N ASN A 156 -8.77 -11.53 -6.08
CA ASN A 156 -9.64 -11.76 -7.23
C ASN A 156 -10.91 -12.47 -6.76
N ASP A 157 -12.09 -11.95 -7.13
CA ASP A 157 -13.40 -12.54 -6.84
C ASP A 157 -13.53 -14.02 -7.25
N SER A 158 -12.65 -14.54 -8.10
CA SER A 158 -12.64 -15.93 -8.56
C SER A 158 -11.96 -16.95 -7.64
N ASN A 159 -11.20 -16.55 -6.62
CA ASN A 159 -10.39 -17.47 -5.79
C ASN A 159 -10.95 -17.78 -4.39
N ASN A 160 -12.20 -17.40 -4.10
CA ASN A 160 -12.87 -17.75 -2.84
C ASN A 160 -13.53 -19.15 -2.82
N TYR A 161 -13.28 -20.02 -3.81
CA TYR A 161 -13.92 -21.34 -3.91
C TYR A 161 -13.10 -22.53 -3.36
N GLY A 162 -11.86 -22.33 -2.90
CA GLY A 162 -10.92 -23.45 -2.67
C GLY A 162 -10.67 -23.92 -1.23
N SER A 163 -11.02 -23.16 -0.18
CA SER A 163 -10.57 -23.50 1.19
C SER A 163 -11.60 -23.33 2.32
N LEU A 164 -12.90 -23.28 2.00
CA LEU A 164 -13.98 -23.30 3.01
C LEU A 164 -14.98 -24.45 2.83
N LYS A 165 -14.62 -25.50 2.06
CA LYS A 165 -15.33 -26.78 2.03
C LYS A 165 -14.41 -27.95 2.39
N SER A 166 -14.06 -28.04 3.67
CA SER A 166 -13.63 -29.30 4.29
C SER A 166 -13.66 -29.19 5.83
N ARG A 167 -14.86 -28.95 6.36
CA ARG A 167 -15.25 -29.40 7.70
C ARG A 167 -16.66 -29.96 7.60
N GLU A 168 -16.74 -31.20 7.14
CA GLU A 168 -17.71 -32.17 7.62
C GLU A 168 -16.92 -33.24 8.39
#